data_AF-A0A965U7R6-F1
#
_entry.id   AF-A0A965U7R6-F1
#
_cell.length_a   1.000
_cell.length_b   1.000
_cell.length_c   1.000
_cell.angle_alpha   90.00
_cell.angle_beta   90.00
_cell.angle_gamma   90.00
#
_symmetry.space_group_name_H-M   'P 1'
#
loop_
_entity.id
_entity.type
_entity.pdbx_description
1 polymer ?
#
loop_
_entity_poly.entity_id
_entity_poly.type
_entity_poly.pdbx_seq_one_letter_code
_entity_poly.pdbx_strand_id
1 'polypeptide(L)'
;MALDMSGIPHIAEISAQHGPFTGVPEKASHTFFERMRYDNKIVHSLREAIEKSGLQDGMTISFHHHFRNGDYVVNMVLEEIAKMGIKNLTLAASSLTSIHAPLVGHIKNGVITHVETSGLRGDLAETVSAGLMDFPVVFRS
;
A
#
# COMPACT_ATOMS: atom_id res chain seq x y z
N MET A 1 -4.78 -33.71 37.41
CA MET A 1 -4.44 -34.40 36.15
C MET A 1 -3.97 -33.33 35.19
N ALA A 2 -2.65 -33.21 34.97
CA ALA A 2 -2.14 -32.25 33.99
C ALA A 2 -2.53 -32.76 32.59
N LEU A 3 -3.12 -31.90 31.77
CA LEU A 3 -3.38 -32.21 30.37
C LEU A 3 -2.02 -32.38 29.68
N ASP A 4 -1.80 -33.54 29.05
CA ASP A 4 -0.64 -33.78 28.22
C ASP A 4 -0.79 -32.99 26.90
N MET A 5 -0.01 -31.92 26.76
CA MET A 5 -0.05 -31.04 25.60
C MET A 5 0.96 -31.44 24.50
N SER A 6 1.77 -32.49 24.74
CA SER A 6 2.81 -32.93 23.79
C SER A 6 2.24 -33.52 22.49
N GLY A 7 0.97 -33.96 22.50
CA GLY A 7 0.28 -34.51 21.33
C GLY A 7 -0.45 -33.49 20.47
N ILE A 8 -0.44 -32.19 20.81
CA ILE A 8 -1.16 -31.16 20.04
C ILE A 8 -0.30 -30.72 18.85
N PRO A 9 -0.77 -30.86 17.60
CA PRO A 9 -0.05 -30.35 16.43
C PRO A 9 0.20 -28.84 16.53
N HIS A 10 1.39 -28.38 16.14
CA HIS A 10 1.80 -26.97 16.16
C HIS A 10 1.83 -26.31 17.56
N ILE A 11 1.78 -27.09 18.64
CA ILE A 11 1.83 -26.55 20.02
C ILE A 11 3.09 -25.69 20.27
N ALA A 12 4.20 -26.02 19.60
CA ALA A 12 5.44 -25.26 19.65
C ALA A 12 5.34 -23.87 18.98
N GLU A 13 4.40 -23.65 18.07
CA GLU A 13 4.20 -22.38 17.37
C GLU A 13 3.32 -21.41 18.17
N ILE A 14 2.60 -21.91 19.18
CA ILE A 14 1.72 -21.12 20.03
C ILE A 14 2.56 -20.45 21.14
N SER A 15 3.08 -19.27 20.83
CA SER A 15 3.89 -18.42 21.72
C SER A 15 3.31 -18.23 23.13
N ALA A 16 1.98 -18.19 23.25
CA ALA A 16 1.26 -18.01 24.52
C ALA A 16 1.49 -19.15 25.53
N GLN A 17 2.00 -20.31 25.11
CA GLN A 17 2.27 -21.45 25.99
C GLN A 17 3.71 -21.53 26.49
N HIS A 18 4.62 -20.72 25.94
CA HIS A 18 6.05 -20.77 26.23
C HIS A 18 6.50 -19.75 27.27
N GLY A 19 5.55 -19.18 28.03
CA GLY A 19 5.77 -18.13 29.02
C GLY A 19 5.31 -16.75 28.57
N PRO A 20 5.14 -15.80 29.51
CA PRO A 20 4.73 -14.45 29.18
C PRO A 20 5.75 -13.78 28.24
N PHE A 21 5.27 -13.19 27.15
CA PHE A 21 6.06 -12.48 26.13
C PHE A 21 7.03 -13.33 25.30
N THR A 22 6.96 -14.66 25.37
CA THR A 22 7.80 -15.51 24.52
C THR A 22 7.47 -15.29 23.04
N GLY A 23 8.49 -15.01 22.22
CA GLY A 23 8.32 -14.69 20.80
C GLY A 23 7.86 -13.25 20.50
N VAL A 24 7.63 -12.43 21.52
CA VAL A 24 7.40 -10.99 21.33
C VAL A 24 8.75 -10.32 21.09
N PRO A 25 8.93 -9.55 20.01
CA PRO A 25 10.15 -8.78 19.78
C PRO A 25 10.42 -7.85 20.97
N GLU A 26 11.69 -7.65 21.32
CA GLU A 26 12.05 -6.69 22.35
C GLU A 26 11.50 -5.30 21.98
N LYS A 27 10.87 -4.62 22.95
CA LYS A 27 10.32 -3.29 22.72
C LYS A 27 11.48 -2.36 22.36
N ALA A 28 11.41 -1.77 21.17
CA ALA A 28 12.35 -0.72 20.77
C ALA A 28 12.27 0.47 21.73
N SER A 29 13.17 0.52 22.71
CA SER A 29 13.22 1.52 23.78
C SER A 29 14.14 2.70 23.46
N HIS A 30 14.68 2.75 22.24
CA HIS A 30 15.54 3.83 21.78
C HIS A 30 14.91 5.20 22.06
N THR A 31 15.73 6.14 22.50
CA THR A 31 15.37 7.55 22.61
C THR A 31 15.11 8.14 21.23
N PHE A 32 14.50 9.33 21.18
CA PHE A 32 14.33 10.05 19.92
C PHE A 32 15.68 10.29 19.21
N PHE A 33 16.71 10.63 19.97
CA PHE A 33 18.05 10.91 19.43
C PHE A 33 18.71 9.66 18.85
N GLU A 34 18.58 8.51 19.51
CA GLU A 34 19.09 7.24 18.99
C GLU A 34 18.37 6.81 17.71
N ARG A 35 17.03 6.93 17.67
CA ARG A 35 16.26 6.66 16.43
C ARG A 35 16.66 7.59 15.30
N MET A 36 16.90 8.87 15.59
CA MET A 36 17.36 9.81 14.56
C MET A 36 18.76 9.47 14.02
N ARG A 37 19.61 8.80 14.83
CA ARG A 37 20.97 8.40 14.44
C ARG A 37 21.02 7.08 13.70
N TYR A 38 20.27 6.06 14.16
CA TYR A 38 20.41 4.69 13.68
C TYR A 38 19.21 4.19 12.87
N ASP A 39 18.01 4.74 13.10
CA ASP A 39 16.74 4.29 12.48
C ASP A 39 15.95 5.46 11.86
N ASN A 40 16.64 6.37 11.19
CA ASN A 40 16.00 7.55 10.63
C ASN A 40 15.09 7.16 9.46
N LYS A 41 13.82 7.59 9.52
CA LYS A 41 12.80 7.34 8.50
C LYS A 41 12.79 8.38 7.37
N ILE A 42 13.60 9.44 7.50
CA ILE A 42 13.73 10.46 6.46
C ILE A 42 14.56 9.89 5.31
N VAL A 43 14.03 10.02 4.10
CA VAL A 43 14.66 9.64 2.84
C VAL A 43 14.80 10.87 1.95
N HIS A 44 15.74 10.85 1.02
CA HIS A 44 16.10 12.02 0.21
C HIS A 44 15.29 12.14 -1.08
N SER A 45 14.55 11.10 -1.47
CA SER A 45 13.71 11.11 -2.66
C SER A 45 12.51 10.18 -2.53
N LEU A 46 11.50 10.43 -3.37
CA LEU A 46 10.35 9.55 -3.51
C LEU A 46 10.74 8.18 -4.04
N ARG A 47 11.68 8.12 -5.00
CA ARG A 47 12.23 6.87 -5.49
C ARG A 47 12.83 6.02 -4.38
N GLU A 48 13.67 6.61 -3.53
CA GLU A 48 14.25 5.93 -2.37
C GLU A 48 13.17 5.43 -1.41
N ALA A 49 12.09 6.21 -1.20
CA ALA A 49 10.95 5.80 -0.39
C ALA A 49 10.27 4.54 -0.96
N ILE A 50 10.04 4.51 -2.28
CA ILE A 50 9.42 3.38 -2.98
C ILE A 50 10.33 2.14 -2.89
N GLU A 51 11.62 2.28 -3.17
CA GLU A 51 12.61 1.20 -3.07
C GLU A 51 12.66 0.62 -1.65
N LYS A 52 12.76 1.47 -0.61
CA LYS A 52 12.81 1.04 0.79
C LYS A 52 11.50 0.46 1.31
N SER A 53 10.36 0.80 0.69
CA SER A 53 9.07 0.19 1.05
C SER A 53 8.97 -1.28 0.60
N GLY A 54 9.85 -1.72 -0.31
CA GLY A 54 9.81 -3.07 -0.87
C GLY A 54 8.68 -3.28 -1.85
N LEU A 55 8.17 -2.22 -2.49
CA LEU A 55 7.10 -2.29 -3.49
C LEU A 55 7.54 -3.15 -4.68
N GLN A 56 6.68 -4.08 -5.10
CA GLN A 56 6.88 -4.99 -6.24
C GLN A 56 5.62 -5.06 -7.09
N ASP A 57 5.76 -5.63 -8.27
CA ASP A 57 4.63 -5.89 -9.17
C ASP A 57 3.54 -6.72 -8.48
N GLY A 58 2.27 -6.42 -8.77
CA GLY A 58 1.14 -7.16 -8.17
C GLY A 58 0.71 -6.66 -6.79
N MET A 59 1.44 -5.74 -6.16
CA MET A 59 1.10 -5.22 -4.84
C MET A 59 -0.07 -4.22 -4.87
N THR A 60 -0.60 -3.92 -3.67
CA THR A 60 -1.65 -2.90 -3.47
C THR A 60 -1.06 -1.66 -2.81
N ILE A 61 -1.41 -0.47 -3.32
CA ILE A 61 -1.04 0.83 -2.76
C ILE A 61 -2.29 1.65 -2.46
N SER A 62 -2.23 2.53 -1.46
CA SER A 62 -3.39 3.31 -1.02
C SER A 62 -3.11 4.79 -0.83
N PHE A 63 -4.16 5.61 -1.00
CA PHE A 63 -4.10 7.07 -0.87
C PHE A 63 -5.36 7.63 -0.23
N HIS A 64 -5.20 8.73 0.51
CA HIS A 64 -6.32 9.50 1.07
C HIS A 64 -6.65 10.72 0.19
N HIS A 65 -7.93 11.10 0.09
CA HIS A 65 -8.38 12.16 -0.83
C HIS A 65 -8.59 13.54 -0.18
N HIS A 66 -8.00 13.79 1.01
CA HIS A 66 -8.27 14.99 1.80
C HIS A 66 -7.89 16.31 1.09
N PHE A 67 -6.92 16.28 0.17
CA PHE A 67 -6.56 17.44 -0.63
C PHE A 67 -7.51 17.72 -1.81
N ARG A 68 -8.46 16.82 -2.09
CA ARG A 68 -9.46 16.94 -3.16
C ARG A 68 -8.77 17.23 -4.51
N ASN A 69 -9.23 18.25 -5.24
CA ASN A 69 -8.63 18.67 -6.51
C ASN A 69 -7.25 19.33 -6.36
N GLY A 70 -6.77 19.56 -5.14
CA GLY A 70 -5.39 19.99 -4.87
C GLY A 70 -4.43 18.84 -4.59
N ASP A 71 -4.85 17.58 -4.76
CA ASP A 71 -3.97 16.43 -4.56
C ASP A 71 -2.96 16.28 -5.69
N TYR A 72 -1.68 16.36 -5.35
CA TYR A 72 -0.57 16.06 -6.25
C TYR A 72 0.13 14.73 -5.91
N VAL A 73 -0.19 14.13 -4.77
CA VAL A 73 0.52 12.95 -4.26
C VAL A 73 0.26 11.75 -5.16
N VAL A 74 -1.00 11.44 -5.48
CA VAL A 74 -1.35 10.27 -6.31
C VAL A 74 -0.63 10.32 -7.66
N ASN A 75 -0.71 11.46 -8.36
CA ASN A 75 -0.09 11.62 -9.67
C ASN A 75 1.44 11.55 -9.58
N MET A 76 2.04 12.18 -8.57
CA MET A 76 3.50 12.19 -8.38
C MET A 76 4.05 10.79 -8.08
N VAL A 77 3.38 10.04 -7.21
CA VAL A 77 3.79 8.68 -6.84
C VAL A 77 3.63 7.71 -8.00
N LEU A 78 2.52 7.75 -8.71
CA LEU A 78 2.29 6.84 -9.84
C LEU A 78 3.20 7.12 -11.03
N GLU A 79 3.55 8.39 -11.27
CA GLU A 79 4.55 8.75 -12.26
C GLU A 79 5.92 8.18 -11.91
N GLU A 80 6.34 8.25 -10.63
CA GLU A 80 7.63 7.68 -10.20
C GLU A 80 7.63 6.15 -10.27
N ILE A 81 6.53 5.50 -9.85
CA ILE A 81 6.33 4.05 -9.97
C ILE A 81 6.42 3.62 -11.45
N ALA A 82 5.78 4.36 -12.36
CA ALA A 82 5.82 4.09 -13.79
C ALA A 82 7.25 4.19 -14.35
N LYS A 83 8.02 5.20 -13.94
CA LYS A 83 9.44 5.36 -14.33
C LYS A 83 10.33 4.23 -13.80
N MET A 84 10.01 3.70 -12.62
CA MET A 84 10.68 2.54 -12.05
C MET A 84 10.32 1.23 -12.75
N GLY A 85 9.30 1.23 -13.61
CA GLY A 85 8.87 0.06 -14.38
C GLY A 85 8.02 -0.94 -13.58
N ILE A 86 7.53 -0.54 -12.41
CA ILE A 86 6.66 -1.38 -11.56
C ILE A 86 5.25 -1.42 -12.18
N LYS A 87 4.64 -2.62 -12.22
CA LYS A 87 3.38 -2.87 -12.93
C LYS A 87 2.38 -3.71 -12.13
N ASN A 88 1.20 -3.86 -12.71
CA ASN A 88 0.14 -4.73 -12.19
C ASN A 88 -0.28 -4.38 -10.76
N LEU A 89 -0.32 -3.10 -10.42
CA LEU A 89 -0.69 -2.66 -9.08
C LEU A 89 -2.21 -2.56 -8.92
N THR A 90 -2.66 -2.80 -7.69
CA THR A 90 -3.99 -2.44 -7.22
C THR A 90 -3.93 -1.06 -6.56
N LEU A 91 -4.75 -0.12 -7.05
CA LEU A 91 -4.90 1.21 -6.47
C LEU A 91 -6.11 1.25 -5.54
N ALA A 92 -5.87 1.23 -4.23
CA ALA A 92 -6.87 1.37 -3.18
C ALA A 92 -6.96 2.83 -2.69
N ALA A 93 -7.45 3.73 -3.54
CA ALA A 93 -7.59 5.15 -3.21
C ALA A 93 -8.95 5.41 -2.56
N SER A 94 -8.97 6.09 -1.42
CA SER A 94 -10.24 6.38 -0.72
C SER A 94 -11.27 7.15 -1.58
N SER A 95 -10.86 8.04 -2.48
CA SER A 95 -11.70 8.66 -3.52
C SER A 95 -10.82 9.25 -4.62
N LEU A 96 -11.31 9.30 -5.86
CA LEU A 96 -10.59 9.86 -7.01
C LEU A 96 -11.41 10.97 -7.68
N THR A 97 -10.84 12.17 -7.74
CA THR A 97 -11.43 13.36 -8.40
C THR A 97 -10.77 13.68 -9.74
N SER A 98 -11.26 14.70 -10.44
CA SER A 98 -10.82 15.06 -11.80
C SER A 98 -9.32 15.38 -11.95
N ILE A 99 -8.64 15.80 -10.87
CA ILE A 99 -7.18 16.06 -10.92
C ILE A 99 -6.37 14.80 -11.22
N HIS A 100 -6.95 13.61 -11.00
CA HIS A 100 -6.31 12.33 -11.24
C HIS A 100 -6.52 11.81 -12.68
N ALA A 101 -6.95 12.65 -13.63
CA ALA A 101 -7.02 12.30 -15.04
C ALA A 101 -5.75 11.62 -15.60
N PRO A 102 -4.51 11.96 -15.17
CA PRO A 102 -3.30 11.26 -15.61
C PRO A 102 -3.30 9.74 -15.34
N LEU A 103 -4.10 9.25 -14.39
CA LEU A 103 -4.30 7.81 -14.14
C LEU A 103 -4.67 7.01 -15.39
N VAL A 104 -5.37 7.63 -16.35
CA VAL A 104 -5.70 6.99 -17.63
C VAL A 104 -4.46 6.46 -18.33
N GLY A 105 -3.34 7.19 -18.27
CA GLY A 105 -2.06 6.75 -18.84
C GLY A 105 -1.48 5.56 -18.09
N HIS A 106 -1.54 5.58 -16.76
CA HIS A 106 -1.05 4.50 -15.89
C HIS A 106 -1.89 3.22 -15.96
N ILE A 107 -3.16 3.33 -16.34
CA ILE A 107 -3.99 2.17 -16.65
C ILE A 107 -3.58 1.59 -18.01
N LYS A 108 -3.47 2.44 -19.05
CA LYS A 108 -3.12 2.00 -20.41
C LYS A 108 -1.75 1.32 -20.52
N ASN A 109 -0.77 1.75 -19.73
CA ASN A 109 0.59 1.19 -19.76
C ASN A 109 0.79 0.00 -18.79
N GLY A 110 -0.27 -0.42 -18.08
CA GLY A 110 -0.29 -1.57 -17.18
C GLY A 110 0.33 -1.33 -15.81
N VAL A 111 0.59 -0.07 -15.42
CA VAL A 111 1.05 0.27 -14.06
C VAL A 111 -0.06 -0.04 -13.06
N ILE A 112 -1.30 0.38 -13.35
CA ILE A 112 -2.49 0.07 -12.57
C ILE A 112 -3.38 -0.91 -13.35
N THR A 113 -3.71 -2.05 -12.74
CA THR A 113 -4.63 -3.04 -13.32
C THR A 113 -5.94 -3.14 -12.55
N HIS A 114 -5.95 -2.79 -11.26
CA HIS A 114 -7.12 -2.85 -10.40
C HIS A 114 -7.31 -1.53 -9.65
N VAL A 115 -8.57 -1.11 -9.45
CA VAL A 115 -8.90 0.11 -8.71
C VAL A 115 -10.01 -0.21 -7.71
N GLU A 116 -9.78 0.19 -6.45
CA GLU A 116 -10.79 0.21 -5.40
C GLU A 116 -10.94 1.64 -4.84
N THR A 117 -12.16 2.17 -4.79
CA THR A 117 -12.41 3.56 -4.38
C THR A 117 -13.85 3.82 -3.93
N SER A 118 -14.10 4.89 -3.16
CA SER A 118 -15.48 5.35 -2.92
C SER A 118 -16.09 6.09 -4.11
N GLY A 119 -15.24 6.68 -4.96
CA GLY A 119 -15.71 7.54 -6.03
C GLY A 119 -14.68 7.74 -7.13
N LEU A 120 -15.20 7.95 -8.34
CA LEU A 120 -14.45 8.20 -9.57
C LEU A 120 -15.15 9.35 -10.30
N ARG A 121 -14.42 10.37 -10.77
CA ARG A 121 -15.00 11.57 -11.39
C ARG A 121 -14.20 12.02 -12.62
N GLY A 122 -14.84 12.84 -13.46
CA GLY A 122 -14.23 13.47 -14.64
C GLY A 122 -13.78 12.46 -15.69
N ASP A 123 -12.78 12.86 -16.49
CA ASP A 123 -12.25 12.10 -17.61
C ASP A 123 -11.89 10.66 -17.24
N LEU A 124 -11.36 10.43 -16.03
CA LEU A 124 -11.06 9.09 -15.55
C LEU A 124 -12.32 8.22 -15.46
N ALA A 125 -13.41 8.76 -14.92
CA ALA A 125 -14.68 8.04 -14.83
C ALA A 125 -15.33 7.79 -16.19
N GLU A 126 -15.27 8.77 -17.09
CA GLU A 126 -15.77 8.63 -18.46
C GLU A 126 -14.99 7.56 -19.22
N THR A 127 -13.66 7.58 -19.13
CA THR A 127 -12.81 6.61 -19.84
C THR A 127 -12.99 5.19 -19.28
N VAL A 128 -13.08 5.04 -17.96
CA VAL A 128 -13.41 3.75 -17.33
C VAL A 128 -14.78 3.24 -17.78
N SER A 129 -15.80 4.12 -17.81
CA SER A 129 -17.14 3.77 -18.29
C SER A 129 -17.17 3.36 -19.76
N ALA A 130 -16.23 3.88 -20.56
CA ALA A 130 -16.03 3.50 -21.96
C ALA A 130 -15.24 2.18 -22.15
N GLY A 131 -14.93 1.46 -21.07
CA GLY A 131 -14.29 0.13 -21.14
C GLY A 131 -12.76 0.16 -21.07
N LEU A 132 -12.17 1.17 -20.43
CA LEU A 132 -10.70 1.26 -20.29
C LEU A 132 -10.06 0.09 -19.54
N MET A 133 -10.78 -0.51 -18.58
CA MET A 133 -10.24 -1.49 -17.65
C MET A 133 -10.77 -2.89 -17.93
N ASP A 134 -9.86 -3.87 -17.97
CA ASP A 134 -10.21 -5.29 -18.09
C ASP A 134 -10.88 -5.82 -16.81
N PHE A 135 -10.43 -5.34 -15.65
CA PHE A 135 -11.00 -5.67 -14.35
C PHE A 135 -11.99 -4.58 -13.89
N PRO A 136 -13.16 -4.94 -13.36
CA PRO A 136 -14.14 -3.96 -12.90
C PRO A 136 -13.58 -3.16 -11.72
N VAL A 137 -13.86 -1.85 -11.72
CA VAL A 137 -13.57 -0.98 -10.56
C VAL A 137 -14.47 -1.38 -9.39
N VAL A 138 -13.88 -1.56 -8.21
CA VAL A 138 -14.62 -1.92 -7.00
C VAL A 138 -14.95 -0.66 -6.22
N PHE A 139 -16.24 -0.35 -6.12
CA PHE A 139 -16.72 0.78 -5.31
C PHE A 139 -17.03 0.37 -3.87
N ARG A 140 -16.43 1.05 -2.87
CA ARG A 140 -16.59 0.74 -1.43
C ARG A 140 -16.73 2.02 -0.58
N SER A 141 -17.58 1.97 0.46
CA SER A 141 -17.86 3.08 1.40
C SER A 141 -17.09 2.96 2.71
#